data_AF-A0A5P9QB43-F1
#
_entry.id   AF-A0A5P9QB43-F1
#
_cell.length_a   1.000
_cell.length_b   1.000
_cell.length_c   1.000
_cell.angle_alpha   90.00
_cell.angle_beta   90.00
_cell.angle_gamma   90.00
#
_symmetry.space_group_name_H-M   'P 1'
#
loop_
_entity.id
_entity.type
_entity.pdbx_description
1 polymer ?
#
loop_
_entity_poly.entity_id
_entity_poly.type
_entity_poly.pdbx_seq_one_letter_code
_entity_poly.pdbx_strand_id
1 'polypeptide(L)' 'MTNTRTVHNPGNTVKGIVVFDVPKDARLASLELHDSAFSGGVKVALK' A
#
# COMPACT_ATOMS: atom_id res chain seq x y z
N MET A 1 -4.46 -12.25 -30.24
CA MET A 1 -3.34 -12.79 -29.43
C MET A 1 -2.96 -11.74 -28.40
N THR A 2 -3.36 -11.95 -27.15
CA THR A 2 -3.12 -11.06 -26.01
C THR A 2 -1.68 -11.26 -25.52
N ASN A 3 -0.89 -10.19 -25.43
CA ASN A 3 0.45 -10.25 -24.83
C ASN A 3 0.51 -9.37 -23.58
N THR A 4 0.00 -9.91 -22.48
CA THR A 4 0.13 -9.31 -21.14
C THR A 4 1.51 -9.66 -20.59
N ARG A 5 2.54 -8.88 -20.96
CA ARG A 5 3.90 -9.07 -20.45
C ARG A 5 4.16 -8.16 -19.25
N THR A 6 3.52 -8.45 -18.12
CA THR A 6 3.97 -7.94 -16.82
C THR A 6 5.08 -8.86 -16.32
N VAL A 7 6.33 -8.41 -16.44
CA VAL A 7 7.47 -9.08 -15.83
C VAL A 7 7.40 -8.82 -14.32
N HIS A 8 6.80 -9.74 -13.58
CA HIS A 8 6.87 -9.76 -12.13
C HIS A 8 8.25 -10.33 -11.76
N ASN A 9 9.29 -9.49 -11.84
CA ASN A 9 10.65 -9.90 -11.49
C ASN A 9 10.78 -9.95 -9.96
N PRO A 10 11.19 -11.09 -9.37
CA PRO A 10 11.48 -11.16 -7.94
C PRO A 10 12.54 -10.10 -7.57
N GLY A 11 12.23 -9.24 -6.60
CA GLY A 11 13.10 -8.12 -6.20
C GLY A 11 12.70 -6.74 -6.71
N ASN A 12 11.63 -6.60 -7.50
CA ASN A 12 11.12 -5.29 -7.88
C ASN A 12 10.41 -4.60 -6.71
N THR A 13 10.86 -3.39 -6.36
CA THR A 13 10.20 -2.52 -5.37
C THR A 13 9.38 -1.45 -6.08
N VAL A 14 8.12 -1.28 -5.69
CA VAL A 14 7.29 -0.18 -6.17
C VAL A 14 7.39 0.98 -5.19
N LYS A 15 7.71 2.17 -5.70
CA LYS A 15 7.70 3.43 -4.94
C LYS A 15 6.55 4.28 -5.44
N GLY A 16 5.71 4.78 -4.55
CA GLY A 16 4.56 5.61 -4.89
C GLY A 16 4.08 6.42 -3.70
N ILE A 17 3.36 7.49 -3.97
CA ILE A 17 2.67 8.30 -2.96
C ILE A 17 1.24 7.78 -2.89
N VAL A 18 0.81 7.38 -1.70
CA VAL A 18 -0.58 7.01 -1.45
C VAL A 18 -1.26 8.21 -0.81
N VAL A 19 -2.31 8.70 -1.46
CA VAL A 19 -3.08 9.85 -0.98
C VAL A 19 -4.46 9.35 -0.57
N PHE A 20 -4.86 9.71 0.64
CA PHE A 20 -6.20 9.45 1.17
C PHE A 20 -6.86 10.78 1.44
N ASP A 21 -8.12 10.91 1.03
CA ASP A 21 -8.94 12.06 1.38
C ASP A 21 -9.42 11.90 2.82
N VAL A 22 -9.05 12.84 3.69
CA VAL A 22 -9.35 12.79 5.12
C VAL A 22 -9.92 14.14 5.57
N PRO A 23 -10.88 14.14 6.51
CA PRO A 23 -11.38 15.38 7.09
C PRO A 23 -10.23 16.20 7.70
N LYS A 24 -10.30 17.52 7.58
CA LYS A 24 -9.25 18.44 8.04
C LYS A 24 -8.94 18.31 9.54
N ASP A 25 -9.96 17.92 10.32
CA ASP A 25 -9.86 17.75 11.78
C ASP A 25 -9.51 16.32 12.19
N ALA A 26 -9.37 15.39 11.22
CA ALA A 26 -9.02 14.02 11.51
C ALA A 26 -7.53 13.92 11.90
N ARG A 27 -7.26 13.45 13.12
CA ARG A 27 -5.91 13.05 13.53
C ARG A 27 -5.68 11.59 13.17
N LEU A 28 -4.85 11.37 12.16
CA LEU A 28 -4.45 10.01 11.77
C LEU A 28 -3.50 9.43 12.82
N ALA A 29 -3.87 8.30 13.41
CA ALA A 29 -3.08 7.65 14.46
C ALA A 29 -2.16 6.55 13.92
N SER A 30 -2.64 5.74 12.97
CA SER A 30 -1.88 4.63 12.40
C SER A 30 -2.36 4.25 11.01
N LEU A 31 -1.46 3.68 10.21
CA LEU A 31 -1.74 3.08 8.90
C LEU A 31 -1.49 1.57 8.95
N GLU A 32 -2.41 0.77 8.41
CA GLU A 32 -2.25 -0.69 8.31
C GLU A 32 -2.11 -1.07 6.83
N LEU A 33 -1.00 -1.72 6.50
CA LEU A 33 -0.62 -2.11 5.14
C LEU A 33 -0.76 -3.62 5.01
N HIS A 34 -1.57 -4.09 4.06
CA HIS A 34 -1.73 -5.52 3.76
C HIS A 34 -1.09 -5.84 2.42
N ASP A 35 -0.30 -6.92 2.37
CA ASP A 35 0.26 -7.47 1.11
C ASP A 35 -0.76 -8.33 0.37
N SER A 36 -1.74 -8.87 1.11
CA SER A 36 -2.81 -9.74 0.64
C SER A 36 -3.97 -9.75 1.63
N ALA A 37 -5.15 -10.16 1.17
CA ALA A 37 -6.37 -10.23 1.99
C ALA A 37 -6.28 -11.19 3.19
N PHE A 38 -5.33 -12.13 3.16
CA PHE A 38 -5.08 -13.09 4.24
C PHE A 38 -3.83 -12.73 5.08
N SER A 39 -3.11 -11.67 4.73
CA SER A 39 -1.95 -11.22 5.50
C SER A 39 -2.40 -10.51 6.78
N GLY A 40 -1.68 -10.75 7.89
CA GLY A 40 -1.87 -10.03 9.16
C GLY A 40 -1.51 -8.53 9.09
N GLY A 41 -0.95 -8.09 7.97
CA GLY A 41 -0.60 -6.70 7.71
C GLY A 41 0.58 -6.17 8.53
N VAL A 42 0.95 -4.91 8.29
CA VAL A 42 1.95 -4.13 9.03
C VAL A 42 1.30 -2.84 9.50
N LYS A 43 1.42 -2.55 10.81
CA LYS A 43 0.92 -1.32 11.41
C LYS A 43 2.04 -0.29 11.59
N VAL A 44 1.82 0.91 11.07
CA VAL A 44 2.74 2.04 11.17
C VAL A 44 2.06 3.16 11.95
N ALA A 45 2.67 3.61 13.04
CA ALA A 45 2.17 4.76 13.80
C ALA A 45 2.49 6.07 13.06
N LEU A 46 1.49 6.94 12.94
CA LEU A 46 1.63 8.27 12.35
C LEU A 46 1.82 9.26 13.51
N LYS A 47 2.90 10.06 13.47
CA LYS A 47 3.23 11.08 14.48
C LYS A 47 2.68 12.44 14.09
#